data_AF-W5SW04-F1
#
_entry.id   AF-W5SW04-F1
#
_cell.length_a   1.000
_cell.length_b   1.000
_cell.length_c   1.000
_cell.angle_alpha   90.00
_cell.angle_beta   90.00
_cell.angle_gamma   90.00
#
_symmetry.space_group_name_H-M   'P 1'
#
loop_
_entity.id
_entity.type
_entity.pdbx_description
1 polymer ?
#
loop_
_entity_poly.entity_id
_entity_poly.type
_entity_poly.pdbx_seq_one_letter_code
_entity_poly.pdbx_strand_id
1 'polypeptide(L)'
;MLKIRIMILLPLFLTCNLSQKHDTSTKGNKPDNEYEHSLIPKPKNDPPPPIPLVTTQDHSFKIHEDHLNDVCLQPFHLKRICGVEICGITWMKIESKNIMDINQTPIEELKNKLKYSYAVAPIKYNGGYNANITPFILLEVVDENIEVISFKLTHYPNLELDLSKDAHLNNSSILLKPLHKKIKNSILNRAKSKIQDHGGKNVYLYGELNLPTLNKAKVTGSDELISIFANLFKNQQWKNLEAEITIQDKASNQEQTYKILLNGRLFNEFIKTVLSKHQGIKNVNPTFKVPVEDKS
;
A
#
# COMPACT_ATOMS: atom_id res chain seq x y z
N MET A 1 62.23 31.68 -3.36
CA MET A 1 60.82 31.96 -3.02
C MET A 1 59.95 31.47 -4.16
N LEU A 2 58.98 30.57 -3.91
CA LEU A 2 58.02 30.13 -4.92
C LEU A 2 56.60 30.31 -4.37
N LYS A 3 55.77 31.07 -5.09
CA LYS A 3 54.40 31.40 -4.66
C LYS A 3 53.46 30.22 -4.87
N ILE A 4 52.80 29.77 -3.80
CA ILE A 4 51.64 28.89 -3.89
C ILE A 4 50.48 29.66 -4.53
N ARG A 5 49.90 29.12 -5.61
CA ARG A 5 48.59 29.55 -6.13
C ARG A 5 47.57 28.47 -5.80
N ILE A 6 46.68 28.76 -4.86
CA ILE A 6 45.50 27.95 -4.58
C ILE A 6 44.52 28.16 -5.73
N MET A 7 44.16 27.09 -6.45
CA MET A 7 43.13 27.15 -7.49
C MET A 7 41.85 26.49 -6.94
N ILE A 8 40.91 27.32 -6.49
CA ILE A 8 39.59 26.86 -6.04
C ILE A 8 38.76 26.51 -7.28
N LEU A 9 38.49 25.22 -7.47
CA LEU A 9 37.64 24.72 -8.56
C LEU A 9 36.17 24.81 -8.12
N LEU A 10 35.51 25.90 -8.55
CA LEU A 10 34.10 26.15 -8.33
C LEU A 10 33.26 25.30 -9.32
N PRO A 11 32.31 24.45 -8.88
CA PRO A 11 31.40 23.77 -9.80
C PRO A 11 30.42 24.79 -10.40
N LEU A 12 30.47 24.94 -11.73
CA LEU A 12 29.61 25.82 -12.51
C LEU A 12 28.13 25.42 -12.38
N PHE A 13 27.30 26.33 -11.90
CA PHE A 13 25.85 26.23 -12.07
C PHE A 13 25.49 26.56 -13.53
N LEU A 14 25.19 25.54 -14.31
CA LEU A 14 24.63 25.68 -15.66
C LEU A 14 23.22 26.28 -15.58
N THR A 15 23.09 27.54 -15.97
CA THR A 15 21.80 28.18 -16.22
C THR A 15 21.29 27.82 -17.62
N CYS A 16 20.11 27.21 -17.72
CA CYS A 16 19.32 27.19 -18.95
C CYS A 16 17.97 27.86 -18.71
N ASN A 17 17.70 28.92 -19.48
CA ASN A 17 16.42 29.60 -19.53
C ASN A 17 15.42 28.81 -20.38
N LEU A 18 14.13 28.81 -19.99
CA LEU A 18 12.92 28.78 -20.83
C LEU A 18 11.71 28.74 -19.86
N SER A 19 10.62 29.50 -20.00
CA SER A 19 10.28 30.55 -20.97
C SER A 19 9.33 31.55 -20.30
N GLN A 20 9.50 32.85 -20.52
CA GLN A 20 8.48 33.85 -20.18
C GLN A 20 7.43 33.92 -21.30
N LYS A 21 6.15 33.95 -20.93
CA LYS A 21 5.09 34.51 -21.77
C LYS A 21 4.27 35.47 -20.92
N HIS A 22 4.26 36.74 -21.31
CA HIS A 22 3.26 37.71 -20.88
C HIS A 22 2.18 37.86 -21.96
N ASP A 23 1.08 38.46 -21.53
CA ASP A 23 -0.24 38.56 -22.14
C ASP A 23 -0.28 39.24 -23.52
N THR A 24 -1.33 38.91 -24.28
CA THR A 24 -2.14 39.93 -24.95
C THR A 24 -3.63 39.60 -24.85
N SER A 25 -4.43 40.65 -24.63
CA SER A 25 -5.89 40.62 -24.53
C SER A 25 -6.55 40.79 -25.90
N THR A 26 -7.70 40.13 -26.12
CA THR A 26 -8.72 40.57 -27.08
C THR A 26 -10.12 40.38 -26.49
N LYS A 27 -11.02 41.34 -26.75
CA LYS A 27 -12.37 41.47 -26.15
C LYS A 27 -13.47 40.74 -26.93
N GLY A 28 -14.59 40.48 -26.23
CA GLY A 28 -15.93 40.23 -26.79
C GLY A 28 -16.39 38.78 -26.67
N ASN A 29 -17.62 38.44 -26.23
CA ASN A 29 -18.77 39.25 -25.77
C ASN A 29 -19.49 38.58 -24.59
N LYS A 30 -20.22 39.37 -23.80
CA LYS A 30 -21.20 38.94 -22.78
C LYS A 30 -22.57 38.67 -23.46
N PRO A 31 -23.47 37.87 -22.85
CA PRO A 31 -24.45 38.40 -21.88
C PRO A 31 -24.40 37.60 -20.56
N ASP A 32 -24.40 38.22 -19.38
CA ASP A 32 -25.49 38.97 -18.73
C ASP A 32 -26.63 38.06 -18.26
N ASN A 33 -26.58 37.74 -16.97
CA ASN A 33 -27.73 37.71 -16.06
C ASN A 33 -27.25 37.97 -14.63
N GLU A 34 -27.65 39.14 -14.13
CA GLU A 34 -28.00 39.50 -12.75
C GLU A 34 -28.79 38.40 -12.00
N TYR A 35 -28.94 38.34 -10.67
CA TYR A 35 -28.41 39.09 -9.50
C TYR A 35 -27.63 38.10 -8.59
N GLU A 36 -27.21 38.32 -7.33
CA GLU A 36 -27.41 39.40 -6.34
C GLU A 36 -26.21 39.45 -5.36
N HIS A 37 -26.14 40.48 -4.51
CA HIS A 37 -25.34 40.47 -3.28
C HIS A 37 -26.24 40.29 -2.07
N SER A 38 -25.96 39.30 -1.22
CA SER A 38 -26.47 39.26 0.15
C SER A 38 -25.31 39.11 1.15
N LEU A 39 -25.29 40.00 2.15
CA LEU A 39 -24.33 40.04 3.25
C LEU A 39 -24.93 39.35 4.49
N ILE A 40 -24.09 39.10 5.52
CA ILE A 40 -24.43 38.65 6.89
C ILE A 40 -24.56 37.10 7.02
N PRO A 41 -24.04 36.45 8.09
CA PRO A 41 -22.82 36.70 8.89
C PRO A 41 -21.90 35.45 8.98
N LYS A 42 -20.74 35.57 9.66
CA LYS A 42 -19.94 34.39 10.08
C LYS A 42 -20.64 33.59 11.20
N PRO A 43 -20.83 32.26 11.07
CA PRO A 43 -21.10 31.39 12.21
C PRO A 43 -19.83 31.18 13.05
N LYS A 44 -20.03 30.78 14.32
CA LYS A 44 -18.95 30.47 15.27
C LYS A 44 -18.38 29.06 15.04
N ASN A 45 -17.24 28.78 15.68
CA ASN A 45 -16.52 27.52 15.55
C ASN A 45 -17.33 26.33 16.07
N ASP A 46 -17.75 25.44 15.16
CA ASP A 46 -18.00 24.04 15.48
C ASP A 46 -16.81 23.19 14.98
N PRO A 47 -16.42 22.11 15.69
CA PRO A 47 -15.44 21.17 15.16
C PRO A 47 -15.99 20.55 13.86
N PRO A 48 -15.13 20.27 12.85
CA PRO A 48 -15.59 19.68 11.61
C PRO A 48 -16.31 18.36 11.89
N PRO A 49 -17.50 18.14 11.29
CA PRO A 49 -18.25 16.91 11.53
C PRO A 49 -17.39 15.69 11.14
N PRO A 50 -17.54 14.55 11.83
CA PRO A 50 -16.85 13.32 11.45
C PRO A 50 -17.08 13.04 9.98
N ILE A 51 -16.01 12.90 9.21
CA ILE A 51 -16.09 12.62 7.77
C ILE A 51 -16.98 11.38 7.60
N PRO A 52 -18.11 11.48 6.88
CA PRO A 52 -19.02 10.35 6.76
C PRO A 52 -18.29 9.14 6.23
N LEU A 53 -18.45 8.00 6.90
CA LEU A 53 -17.97 6.71 6.41
C LEU A 53 -18.77 6.39 5.13
N VAL A 54 -18.22 6.77 3.97
CA VAL A 54 -18.83 6.54 2.65
C VAL A 54 -18.93 5.05 2.42
N THR A 55 -20.08 4.49 2.82
CA THR A 55 -20.39 3.08 2.75
C THR A 55 -21.10 2.85 1.41
N THR A 56 -20.32 2.90 0.32
CA THR A 56 -20.80 2.52 -1.01
C THR A 56 -21.10 1.02 -1.02
N GLN A 57 -22.37 0.67 -0.82
CA GLN A 57 -22.88 -0.68 -1.01
C GLN A 57 -22.89 -1.04 -2.51
N ASP A 58 -21.78 -1.57 -3.01
CA ASP A 58 -21.78 -2.34 -4.27
C ASP A 58 -20.71 -3.44 -4.33
N HIS A 59 -20.10 -3.79 -3.19
CA HIS A 59 -19.18 -4.92 -3.08
C HIS A 59 -19.43 -5.70 -1.78
N SER A 60 -19.28 -7.02 -1.83
CA SER A 60 -19.68 -7.96 -0.78
C SER A 60 -18.78 -8.00 0.46
N PHE A 61 -18.05 -6.92 0.74
CA PHE A 61 -17.09 -6.82 1.83
C PHE A 61 -16.90 -5.35 2.25
N LYS A 62 -16.70 -5.15 3.55
CA LYS A 62 -16.35 -3.84 4.11
C LYS A 62 -14.88 -3.50 3.83
N ILE A 63 -14.60 -2.22 3.61
CA ILE A 63 -13.28 -1.67 3.34
C ILE A 63 -12.88 -0.70 4.45
N HIS A 64 -11.60 -0.70 4.79
CA HIS A 64 -10.95 0.25 5.67
C HIS A 64 -9.85 0.97 4.85
N GLU A 65 -9.96 2.29 4.70
CA GLU A 65 -8.92 3.14 4.09
C GLU A 65 -8.44 4.12 5.15
N ASP A 66 -7.13 4.36 5.23
CA ASP A 66 -6.53 5.22 6.24
C ASP A 66 -5.22 5.83 5.73
N HIS A 67 -4.63 6.70 6.54
CA HIS A 67 -3.30 7.28 6.31
C HIS A 67 -2.30 6.82 7.38
N LEU A 68 -1.23 6.18 6.93
CA LEU A 68 -0.10 5.76 7.77
C LEU A 68 0.93 6.89 7.84
N ASN A 69 0.85 7.70 8.90
CA ASN A 69 1.85 8.71 9.23
C ASN A 69 3.21 8.08 9.61
N ASP A 70 4.27 8.86 9.49
CA ASP A 70 5.67 8.50 9.74
C ASP A 70 6.22 7.37 8.84
N VAL A 71 5.57 7.13 7.69
CA VAL A 71 6.05 6.23 6.64
C VAL A 71 6.68 7.05 5.52
N CYS A 72 8.01 7.12 5.51
CA CYS A 72 8.75 7.80 4.45
C CYS A 72 9.34 6.80 3.46
N LEU A 73 8.97 6.92 2.18
CA LEU A 73 9.48 6.09 1.08
C LEU A 73 10.80 6.64 0.49
N GLN A 74 11.28 7.78 0.99
CA GLN A 74 12.52 8.41 0.58
C GLN A 74 13.69 8.06 1.50
N PRO A 75 14.95 8.06 0.99
CA PRO A 75 16.15 7.81 1.79
C PRO A 75 16.26 8.56 3.11
N PHE A 76 15.92 9.85 3.06
CA PHE A 76 15.93 10.73 4.22
C PHE A 76 14.70 11.62 4.13
N HIS A 77 13.97 11.75 5.24
CA HIS A 77 12.96 12.79 5.33
C HIS A 77 13.68 14.14 5.35
N LEU A 78 13.48 14.92 4.30
CA LEU A 78 13.90 16.31 4.20
C LEU A 78 12.72 17.10 3.65
N LYS A 79 12.22 18.11 4.39
CA LYS A 79 11.05 18.92 4.00
C LYS A 79 11.15 19.46 2.57
N ARG A 80 12.35 19.84 2.11
CA ARG A 80 12.63 20.29 0.73
C ARG A 80 12.45 19.19 -0.34
N ILE A 81 12.66 17.92 -0.01
CA ILE A 81 12.50 16.78 -0.93
C ILE A 81 11.09 16.20 -0.84
N CYS A 82 10.56 16.07 0.38
CA CYS A 82 9.30 15.40 0.65
C CYS A 82 8.07 16.30 0.47
N GLY A 83 8.24 17.63 0.49
CA GLY A 83 7.15 18.62 0.37
C GLY A 83 6.27 18.76 1.61
N VAL A 84 6.53 17.99 2.66
CA VAL A 84 5.72 17.87 3.89
C VAL A 84 6.64 17.82 5.12
N GLU A 85 6.08 17.95 6.32
CA GLU A 85 6.82 17.82 7.59
C GLU A 85 6.86 16.38 8.13
N ILE A 86 5.84 15.58 7.81
CA ILE A 86 5.75 14.16 8.16
C ILE A 86 5.43 13.42 6.87
N CYS A 87 6.24 12.42 6.52
CA CYS A 87 5.91 11.55 5.40
C CYS A 87 4.76 10.62 5.79
N GLY A 88 3.85 10.34 4.86
CA GLY A 88 2.79 9.38 5.10
C GLY A 88 2.28 8.72 3.83
N ILE A 89 1.68 7.54 3.98
CA ILE A 89 1.11 6.77 2.88
C ILE A 89 -0.38 6.50 3.08
N THR A 90 -1.16 6.56 1.99
CA THR A 90 -2.52 6.01 1.99
C THR A 90 -2.43 4.51 1.74
N TRP A 91 -3.18 3.75 2.54
CA TRP A 91 -3.40 2.31 2.34
C TRP A 91 -4.89 2.01 2.37
N MET A 92 -5.25 0.85 1.83
CA MET A 92 -6.60 0.32 1.90
C MET A 92 -6.53 -1.17 2.22
N LYS A 93 -7.44 -1.68 3.04
CA LYS A 93 -7.62 -3.12 3.29
C LYS A 93 -9.09 -3.51 3.33
N ILE A 94 -9.38 -4.78 3.12
CA ILE A 94 -10.69 -5.35 3.44
C ILE A 94 -10.80 -5.67 4.94
N GLU A 95 -12.03 -5.75 5.43
CA GLU A 95 -12.34 -6.38 6.72
C GLU A 95 -11.89 -7.85 6.73
N SER A 96 -11.27 -8.26 7.84
CA SER A 96 -10.61 -9.56 7.95
C SER A 96 -11.60 -10.73 7.95
N LYS A 97 -11.18 -11.83 7.33
CA LYS A 97 -11.98 -13.04 7.09
C LYS A 97 -11.42 -14.20 7.91
N ASN A 98 -12.31 -15.13 8.26
CA ASN A 98 -11.91 -16.39 8.88
C ASN A 98 -11.06 -17.19 7.90
N ILE A 99 -10.07 -17.92 8.44
CA ILE A 99 -9.21 -18.81 7.67
C ILE A 99 -9.99 -20.10 7.39
N MET A 100 -10.06 -20.47 6.12
CA MET A 100 -10.77 -21.66 5.64
C MET A 100 -9.79 -22.79 5.34
N ASP A 101 -10.20 -24.02 5.62
CA ASP A 101 -9.50 -25.24 5.23
C ASP A 101 -9.69 -25.57 3.74
N ILE A 102 -9.13 -26.70 3.30
CA ILE A 102 -9.26 -27.20 1.92
C ILE A 102 -10.70 -27.60 1.54
N ASN A 103 -11.57 -27.85 2.51
CA ASN A 103 -12.99 -28.16 2.32
C ASN A 103 -13.87 -26.90 2.32
N GLN A 104 -13.27 -25.71 2.38
CA GLN A 104 -13.94 -24.40 2.47
C GLN A 104 -14.71 -24.18 3.79
N THR A 105 -14.36 -24.91 4.85
CA THR A 105 -14.91 -24.71 6.20
C THR A 105 -13.96 -23.87 7.06
N PRO A 106 -14.46 -23.04 8.00
CA PRO A 106 -13.60 -22.33 8.93
C PRO A 106 -12.80 -23.30 9.81
N ILE A 107 -11.50 -23.07 9.95
CA ILE A 107 -10.66 -23.83 10.89
C ILE A 107 -10.99 -23.36 12.31
N GLU A 108 -11.71 -24.19 13.06
CA GLU A 108 -12.26 -23.81 14.37
C GLU A 108 -11.16 -23.50 15.40
N GLU A 109 -9.99 -24.13 15.33
CA GLU A 109 -8.85 -23.84 16.22
C GLU A 109 -8.26 -22.44 16.01
N LEU A 110 -8.38 -21.90 14.79
CA LEU A 110 -7.90 -20.57 14.41
C LEU A 110 -8.98 -19.48 14.54
N LYS A 111 -10.25 -19.88 14.65
CA LYS A 111 -11.40 -18.99 14.75
C LYS A 111 -11.26 -18.04 15.92
N ASN A 112 -11.47 -16.75 15.67
CA ASN A 112 -11.24 -15.65 16.61
C ASN A 112 -9.78 -15.48 17.12
N LYS A 113 -8.83 -16.33 16.70
CA LYS A 113 -7.41 -16.22 17.06
C LYS A 113 -6.53 -15.67 15.92
N LEU A 114 -6.80 -16.10 14.69
CA LEU A 114 -6.09 -15.69 13.48
C LEU A 114 -7.08 -15.49 12.34
N LYS A 115 -6.93 -14.37 11.61
CA LYS A 115 -7.73 -14.01 10.44
C LYS A 115 -6.81 -13.61 9.29
N TYR A 116 -7.34 -13.56 8.08
CA TYR A 116 -6.63 -12.97 6.94
C TYR A 116 -7.34 -11.75 6.35
N SER A 117 -6.61 -10.85 5.72
CA SER A 117 -7.20 -9.82 4.86
C SER A 117 -6.33 -9.58 3.63
N TYR A 118 -6.88 -8.83 2.67
CA TYR A 118 -6.11 -8.23 1.58
C TYR A 118 -5.94 -6.73 1.84
N ALA A 119 -4.79 -6.19 1.46
CA ALA A 119 -4.50 -4.76 1.50
C ALA A 119 -3.78 -4.30 0.23
N VAL A 120 -3.80 -3.01 -0.05
CA VAL A 120 -2.98 -2.34 -1.06
C VAL A 120 -2.29 -1.14 -0.44
N ALA A 121 -0.97 -1.07 -0.57
CA ALA A 121 -0.15 0.04 -0.09
C ALA A 121 1.17 0.13 -0.89
N PRO A 122 1.84 1.29 -0.90
CA PRO A 122 1.29 2.64 -0.76
C PRO A 122 0.43 3.00 -1.98
N ILE A 123 -0.81 3.42 -1.80
CA ILE A 123 -1.68 3.94 -2.88
C ILE A 123 -1.29 5.38 -3.21
N LYS A 124 -1.12 6.20 -2.16
CA LYS A 124 -0.59 7.56 -2.23
C LYS A 124 0.61 7.68 -1.31
N TYR A 125 1.50 8.60 -1.64
CA TYR A 125 2.63 9.04 -0.82
C TYR A 125 2.62 10.57 -0.76
N ASN A 126 2.55 11.13 0.45
CA ASN A 126 2.44 12.58 0.69
C ASN A 126 1.32 13.25 -0.16
N GLY A 127 0.18 12.58 -0.30
CA GLY A 127 -0.98 13.04 -1.08
C GLY A 127 -0.97 12.75 -2.58
N GLY A 128 0.21 12.56 -3.20
CA GLY A 128 0.34 12.18 -4.61
C GLY A 128 0.17 10.67 -4.83
N TYR A 129 -0.35 10.24 -5.98
CA TYR A 129 -0.40 8.81 -6.33
C TYR A 129 1.01 8.23 -6.47
N ASN A 130 1.20 7.03 -5.92
CA ASN A 130 2.49 6.33 -5.93
C ASN A 130 2.53 5.33 -7.08
N ALA A 131 3.68 5.16 -7.75
CA ALA A 131 3.87 4.11 -8.76
C ALA A 131 4.15 2.73 -8.12
N ASN A 132 4.72 2.70 -6.92
CA ASN A 132 5.14 1.49 -6.22
C ASN A 132 3.99 0.79 -5.47
N ILE A 133 2.85 0.60 -6.13
CA ILE A 133 1.63 0.07 -5.50
C ILE A 133 1.73 -1.45 -5.37
N THR A 134 1.70 -1.95 -4.14
CA THR A 134 1.87 -3.38 -3.83
C THR A 134 0.59 -3.93 -3.20
N PRO A 135 0.03 -5.04 -3.69
CA PRO A 135 -0.99 -5.80 -2.98
C PRO A 135 -0.32 -6.65 -1.87
N PHE A 136 -0.99 -6.80 -0.74
CA PHE A 136 -0.54 -7.61 0.39
C PHE A 136 -1.63 -8.57 0.85
N ILE A 137 -1.21 -9.77 1.26
CA ILE A 137 -1.97 -10.68 2.10
C ILE A 137 -1.53 -10.38 3.54
N LEU A 138 -2.49 -10.09 4.43
CA LEU A 138 -2.25 -9.88 5.85
C LEU A 138 -2.73 -11.10 6.62
N LEU A 139 -1.91 -11.58 7.56
CA LEU A 139 -2.37 -12.48 8.62
C LEU A 139 -2.49 -11.67 9.92
N GLU A 140 -3.72 -11.45 10.36
CA GLU A 140 -4.09 -10.64 11.52
C GLU A 140 -4.30 -11.55 12.73
N VAL A 141 -3.36 -11.47 13.68
CA VAL A 141 -3.43 -12.20 14.96
C VAL A 141 -4.32 -11.43 15.92
N VAL A 142 -5.27 -12.12 16.55
CA VAL A 142 -6.25 -11.58 17.52
C VAL A 142 -6.04 -12.18 18.92
N ASP A 143 -5.50 -13.40 19.00
CA ASP A 143 -5.09 -14.05 20.25
C ASP A 143 -3.58 -13.87 20.48
N GLU A 144 -3.19 -13.36 21.64
CA GLU A 144 -1.79 -13.08 21.97
C GLU A 144 -0.91 -14.32 22.12
N ASN A 145 -1.52 -15.48 22.35
CA ASN A 145 -0.83 -16.77 22.41
C ASN A 145 -0.42 -17.29 21.04
N ILE A 146 -0.95 -16.74 19.94
CA ILE A 146 -0.58 -17.17 18.58
C ILE A 146 0.65 -16.41 18.07
N GLU A 147 1.58 -17.14 17.48
CA GLU A 147 2.62 -16.61 16.59
C GLU A 147 2.46 -17.23 15.19
N VAL A 148 2.68 -16.44 14.13
CA VAL A 148 2.84 -17.00 12.79
C VAL A 148 4.33 -17.22 12.55
N ILE A 149 4.71 -18.47 12.35
CA ILE A 149 6.10 -18.91 12.11
C ILE A 149 6.39 -18.92 10.61
N SER A 150 5.42 -19.34 9.79
CA SER A 150 5.57 -19.32 8.33
C SER A 150 4.24 -19.15 7.59
N PHE A 151 4.33 -18.59 6.39
CA PHE A 151 3.28 -18.61 5.36
C PHE A 151 3.97 -18.82 4.01
N LYS A 152 3.39 -19.68 3.16
CA LYS A 152 3.87 -19.93 1.80
C LYS A 152 2.70 -20.34 0.89
N LEU A 153 2.78 -19.99 -0.39
CA LEU A 153 1.81 -20.44 -1.39
C LEU A 153 2.17 -21.86 -1.85
N THR A 154 1.22 -22.81 -1.84
CA THR A 154 1.55 -24.23 -2.11
C THR A 154 2.10 -24.46 -3.52
N HIS A 155 1.58 -23.69 -4.48
CA HIS A 155 1.97 -23.74 -5.89
C HIS A 155 3.14 -22.81 -6.25
N TYR A 156 3.58 -21.96 -5.32
CA TYR A 156 4.70 -21.03 -5.49
C TYR A 156 5.64 -21.06 -4.27
N PRO A 157 6.19 -22.23 -3.89
CA PRO A 157 6.90 -22.40 -2.60
C PRO A 157 8.23 -21.63 -2.52
N ASN A 158 8.78 -21.21 -3.66
CA ASN A 158 10.02 -20.43 -3.74
C ASN A 158 9.78 -18.91 -3.78
N LEU A 159 8.52 -18.47 -3.84
CA LEU A 159 8.16 -17.05 -3.86
C LEU A 159 8.18 -16.51 -2.42
N GLU A 160 9.19 -15.70 -2.12
CA GLU A 160 9.31 -15.07 -0.81
C GLU A 160 8.46 -13.79 -0.76
N LEU A 161 7.37 -13.87 0.02
CA LEU A 161 6.45 -12.76 0.24
C LEU A 161 6.62 -12.11 1.61
N ASP A 162 7.29 -12.75 2.56
CA ASP A 162 7.34 -12.29 3.95
C ASP A 162 8.17 -11.01 4.08
N LEU A 163 7.47 -9.88 4.20
CA LEU A 163 8.07 -8.56 4.31
C LEU A 163 8.92 -8.40 5.58
N SER A 164 8.80 -9.28 6.59
CA SER A 164 9.69 -9.26 7.75
C SER A 164 11.12 -9.74 7.40
N LYS A 165 11.27 -10.62 6.40
CA LYS A 165 12.56 -11.20 6.01
C LYS A 165 13.39 -10.23 5.17
N ASP A 166 14.71 -10.42 5.19
CA ASP A 166 15.66 -9.55 4.49
C ASP A 166 15.90 -9.98 3.02
N ALA A 167 15.18 -10.99 2.51
CA ALA A 167 15.25 -11.43 1.11
C ALA A 167 14.92 -10.30 0.10
N HIS A 168 13.93 -9.45 0.42
CA HIS A 168 13.60 -8.24 -0.34
C HIS A 168 14.75 -7.22 -0.42
N LEU A 169 15.82 -7.39 0.39
CA LEU A 169 17.01 -6.55 0.39
C LEU A 169 18.17 -7.14 -0.43
N ASN A 170 18.02 -8.33 -1.03
CA ASN A 170 19.11 -9.01 -1.74
C ASN A 170 19.63 -8.20 -2.94
N ASN A 171 18.72 -7.53 -3.65
CA ASN A 171 19.04 -6.65 -4.79
C ASN A 171 19.42 -5.21 -4.36
N SER A 172 19.43 -4.92 -3.06
CA SER A 172 19.88 -3.63 -2.55
C SER A 172 21.40 -3.59 -2.45
N SER A 173 22.00 -2.47 -2.90
CA SER A 173 23.41 -2.21 -2.62
C SER A 173 23.65 -2.16 -1.10
N ILE A 174 24.86 -2.55 -0.67
CA ILE A 174 25.25 -2.59 0.75
C ILE A 174 24.98 -1.23 1.43
N LEU A 175 25.18 -0.13 0.70
CA LEU A 175 24.91 1.25 1.15
C LEU A 175 23.42 1.54 1.40
N LEU A 176 22.50 0.90 0.66
CA LEU A 176 21.05 1.14 0.78
C LEU A 176 20.33 0.11 1.67
N LYS A 177 20.95 -1.03 2.02
CA LYS A 177 20.33 -2.05 2.89
C LYS A 177 19.80 -1.49 4.23
N PRO A 178 20.53 -0.63 4.98
CA PRO A 178 20.03 -0.06 6.24
C PRO A 178 18.80 0.83 6.04
N LEU A 179 18.78 1.60 4.94
CA LEU A 179 17.64 2.42 4.56
C LEU A 179 16.43 1.54 4.24
N HIS A 180 16.59 0.58 3.34
CA HIS A 180 15.49 -0.28 2.91
C HIS A 180 14.87 -1.01 4.10
N LYS A 181 15.69 -1.50 5.02
CA LYS A 181 15.26 -2.05 6.31
C LYS A 181 14.47 -1.05 7.15
N LYS A 182 14.87 0.23 7.20
CA LYS A 182 14.12 1.30 7.89
C LYS A 182 12.75 1.57 7.25
N ILE A 183 12.65 1.62 5.92
CA ILE A 183 11.38 1.81 5.20
C ILE A 183 10.45 0.62 5.48
N LYS A 184 10.96 -0.60 5.28
CA LYS A 184 10.28 -1.88 5.53
C LYS A 184 9.72 -1.94 6.95
N ASN A 185 10.56 -1.67 7.95
CA ASN A 185 10.16 -1.70 9.36
C ASN A 185 9.16 -0.59 9.72
N SER A 186 9.25 0.60 9.10
CA SER A 186 8.24 1.65 9.30
C SER A 186 6.86 1.21 8.81
N ILE A 187 6.78 0.62 7.61
CA ILE A 187 5.54 0.07 7.05
C ILE A 187 4.97 -1.03 7.96
N LEU A 188 5.79 -2.00 8.36
CA LEU A 188 5.38 -3.09 9.25
C LEU A 188 4.86 -2.57 10.60
N ASN A 189 5.59 -1.66 11.25
CA ASN A 189 5.22 -1.10 12.55
C ASN A 189 3.92 -0.28 12.48
N ARG A 190 3.71 0.49 11.39
CA ARG A 190 2.51 1.31 11.22
C ARG A 190 1.29 0.47 10.83
N ALA A 191 1.47 -0.57 10.00
CA ALA A 191 0.43 -1.56 9.74
C ALA A 191 0.03 -2.27 11.05
N LYS A 192 1.00 -2.70 11.87
CA LYS A 192 0.74 -3.30 13.19
C LYS A 192 -0.06 -2.38 14.11
N SER A 193 0.34 -1.12 14.23
CA SER A 193 -0.40 -0.12 15.02
C SER A 193 -1.86 -0.01 14.56
N LYS A 194 -2.11 0.08 13.25
CA LYS A 194 -3.49 0.18 12.71
C LYS A 194 -4.31 -1.09 12.85
N ILE A 195 -3.69 -2.27 12.93
CA ILE A 195 -4.40 -3.52 13.26
C ILE A 195 -4.72 -3.58 14.76
N GLN A 196 -3.84 -3.05 15.62
CA GLN A 196 -4.07 -2.94 17.06
C GLN A 196 -5.21 -1.97 17.40
N ASP A 197 -5.35 -0.85 16.67
CA ASP A 197 -6.48 0.08 16.78
C ASP A 197 -7.85 -0.61 16.56
N HIS A 198 -7.88 -1.75 15.86
CA HIS A 198 -9.08 -2.55 15.57
C HIS A 198 -9.19 -3.84 16.43
N GLY A 199 -8.43 -3.93 17.52
CA GLY A 199 -8.47 -5.06 18.47
C GLY A 199 -7.59 -6.26 18.10
N GLY A 200 -6.78 -6.16 17.04
CA GLY A 200 -5.73 -7.14 16.75
C GLY A 200 -4.56 -7.04 17.74
N LYS A 201 -3.72 -8.07 17.78
CA LYS A 201 -2.52 -8.16 18.64
C LYS A 201 -1.24 -8.03 17.84
N ASN A 202 -1.19 -8.69 16.68
CA ASN A 202 -0.06 -8.67 15.75
C ASN A 202 -0.55 -8.76 14.30
N VAL A 203 0.32 -8.43 13.34
CA VAL A 203 0.05 -8.63 11.91
C VAL A 203 1.33 -9.02 11.18
N TYR A 204 1.19 -9.94 10.23
CA TYR A 204 2.24 -10.35 9.30
C TYR A 204 1.82 -9.95 7.88
N LEU A 205 2.73 -9.33 7.13
CA LEU A 205 2.46 -8.78 5.80
C LEU A 205 3.21 -9.60 4.75
N TYR A 206 2.47 -10.13 3.79
CA TYR A 206 2.99 -10.94 2.70
C TYR A 206 2.74 -10.25 1.35
N GLY A 207 3.80 -9.77 0.72
CA GLY A 207 3.75 -9.07 -0.57
C GLY A 207 5.09 -8.41 -0.92
N GLU A 208 5.39 -8.32 -2.20
CA GLU A 208 6.70 -7.83 -2.68
C GLU A 208 6.77 -6.32 -2.77
N LEU A 209 7.38 -5.72 -1.75
CA LEU A 209 7.72 -4.30 -1.76
C LEU A 209 9.02 -4.06 -2.54
N ASN A 210 8.91 -3.65 -3.80
CA ASN A 210 10.06 -3.09 -4.52
C ASN A 210 10.52 -1.79 -3.86
N LEU A 211 11.84 -1.56 -3.77
CA LEU A 211 12.40 -0.37 -3.13
C LEU A 211 13.40 0.36 -4.06
N PRO A 212 13.43 1.72 -4.07
CA PRO A 212 14.32 2.48 -4.93
C PRO A 212 15.80 2.12 -4.74
N THR A 213 16.52 1.89 -5.84
CA THR A 213 17.99 1.69 -5.82
C THR A 213 18.71 2.88 -6.44
N LEU A 214 20.03 2.97 -6.28
CA LEU A 214 20.85 4.03 -6.90
C LEU A 214 20.65 4.10 -8.44
N ASN A 215 20.47 2.94 -9.07
CA ASN A 215 20.31 2.83 -10.52
C ASN A 215 18.83 2.88 -10.96
N LYS A 216 17.87 2.76 -10.02
CA LYS A 216 16.42 2.75 -10.27
C LYS A 216 15.70 3.50 -9.14
N ALA A 217 15.79 4.83 -9.17
CA ALA A 217 15.17 5.72 -8.19
C ALA A 217 13.63 5.71 -8.22
N LYS A 218 13.02 5.28 -9.33
CA LYS A 218 11.58 5.03 -9.46
C LYS A 218 11.34 3.52 -9.61
N VAL A 219 10.60 2.94 -8.68
CA VAL A 219 10.16 1.54 -8.73
C VAL A 219 8.65 1.48 -8.89
N THR A 220 8.21 0.48 -9.65
CA THR A 220 6.82 0.01 -9.74
C THR A 220 6.65 -1.16 -8.76
N GLY A 221 5.44 -1.34 -8.23
CA GLY A 221 5.14 -2.50 -7.38
C GLY A 221 5.24 -3.80 -8.18
N SER A 222 5.30 -4.94 -7.48
CA SER A 222 5.27 -6.24 -8.15
C SER A 222 3.87 -6.55 -8.67
N ASP A 223 3.81 -7.12 -9.86
CA ASP A 223 2.62 -7.68 -10.48
C ASP A 223 2.54 -9.21 -10.34
N GLU A 224 3.48 -9.84 -9.62
CA GLU A 224 3.52 -11.30 -9.43
C GLU A 224 2.30 -11.80 -8.64
N LEU A 225 1.96 -11.19 -7.49
CA LEU A 225 0.71 -11.51 -6.79
C LEU A 225 -0.55 -11.26 -7.66
N ILE A 226 -0.61 -10.17 -8.44
CA ILE A 226 -1.73 -9.92 -9.36
C ILE A 226 -1.85 -11.06 -10.39
N SER A 227 -0.72 -11.51 -10.93
CA SER A 227 -0.63 -12.59 -11.92
C SER A 227 -0.99 -13.95 -11.34
N ILE A 228 -0.58 -14.23 -10.09
CA ILE A 228 -0.97 -15.44 -9.34
C ILE A 228 -2.49 -15.48 -9.16
N PHE A 229 -3.10 -14.38 -8.72
CA PHE A 229 -4.55 -14.31 -8.56
C PHE A 229 -5.29 -14.39 -9.91
N ALA A 230 -4.77 -13.81 -10.99
CA ALA A 230 -5.34 -13.93 -12.33
C ALA A 230 -5.41 -15.39 -12.80
N ASN A 231 -4.37 -16.18 -12.51
CA ASN A 231 -4.30 -17.61 -12.84
C ASN A 231 -5.33 -18.49 -12.09
N LEU A 232 -6.04 -17.97 -11.08
CA LEU A 232 -7.09 -18.70 -10.36
C LEU A 232 -8.42 -18.71 -11.11
N PHE A 233 -8.62 -17.81 -12.06
CA PHE A 233 -9.82 -17.77 -12.89
C PHE A 233 -9.64 -18.64 -14.14
N LYS A 234 -10.33 -19.78 -14.18
CA LYS A 234 -10.29 -20.70 -15.32
C LYS A 234 -11.70 -21.17 -15.63
N ASN A 235 -12.03 -21.30 -16.92
CA ASN A 235 -13.34 -21.76 -17.39
C ASN A 235 -14.53 -20.99 -16.78
N GLN A 236 -14.39 -19.66 -16.67
CA GLN A 236 -15.36 -18.74 -16.07
C GLN A 236 -15.61 -18.95 -14.56
N GLN A 237 -14.79 -19.75 -13.88
CA GLN A 237 -14.90 -20.05 -12.46
C GLN A 237 -13.67 -19.57 -11.69
N TRP A 238 -13.90 -19.04 -10.49
CA TRP A 238 -12.86 -18.67 -9.55
C TRP A 238 -12.45 -19.85 -8.69
N LYS A 239 -11.16 -20.16 -8.67
CA LYS A 239 -10.54 -21.01 -7.63
C LYS A 239 -10.06 -20.16 -6.45
N ASN A 240 -9.87 -20.82 -5.32
CA ASN A 240 -9.16 -20.24 -4.18
C ASN A 240 -7.65 -20.41 -4.36
N LEU A 241 -6.86 -19.50 -3.79
CA LEU A 241 -5.41 -19.64 -3.70
C LEU A 241 -5.08 -20.54 -2.50
N GLU A 242 -4.39 -21.63 -2.76
CA GLU A 242 -3.92 -22.54 -1.72
C GLU A 242 -2.61 -22.03 -1.09
N ALA A 243 -2.57 -22.06 0.24
CA ALA A 243 -1.39 -21.72 1.03
C ALA A 243 -1.22 -22.67 2.22
N GLU A 244 -0.03 -22.69 2.79
CA GLU A 244 0.25 -23.29 4.10
C GLU A 244 0.62 -22.18 5.09
N ILE A 245 0.07 -22.25 6.30
CA ILE A 245 0.51 -21.47 7.46
C ILE A 245 1.05 -22.40 8.53
N THR A 246 2.20 -22.05 9.11
CA THR A 246 2.68 -22.65 10.36
C THR A 246 2.49 -21.62 11.46
N ILE A 247 1.76 -22.00 12.50
CA ILE A 247 1.62 -21.19 13.72
C ILE A 247 2.23 -21.91 14.91
N GLN A 248 2.61 -21.14 15.92
CA GLN A 248 2.99 -21.62 17.24
C GLN A 248 1.97 -21.12 18.27
N ASP A 249 1.53 -22.01 19.16
CA ASP A 249 0.88 -21.64 20.41
C ASP A 249 1.98 -21.44 21.47
N LYS A 250 2.10 -20.22 22.00
CA LYS A 250 3.14 -19.82 22.95
C LYS A 250 2.94 -20.39 24.35
N ALA A 251 1.72 -20.80 24.70
CA ALA A 251 1.42 -21.37 26.01
C ALA A 251 1.81 -22.85 26.07
N SER A 252 1.62 -23.59 24.98
CA SER A 252 2.05 -25.00 24.87
C SER A 252 3.43 -25.19 24.22
N ASN A 253 3.96 -24.15 23.57
CA ASN A 253 5.15 -24.18 22.72
C ASN A 253 5.02 -25.18 21.54
N GLN A 254 3.80 -25.51 21.12
CA GLN A 254 3.54 -26.42 20.01
C GLN A 254 3.37 -25.67 18.70
N GLU A 255 3.99 -26.19 17.63
CA GLU A 255 3.77 -25.74 16.26
C GLU A 255 2.76 -26.62 15.55
N GLN A 256 1.85 -26.00 14.79
CA GLN A 256 0.89 -26.68 13.92
C GLN A 256 0.88 -26.02 12.54
N THR A 257 0.89 -26.85 11.49
CA THR A 257 0.75 -26.39 10.11
C THR A 257 -0.65 -26.69 9.58
N TYR A 258 -1.26 -25.72 8.91
CA TYR A 258 -2.59 -25.80 8.31
C TYR A 258 -2.50 -25.51 6.81
N LYS A 259 -3.21 -26.29 6.00
CA LYS A 259 -3.48 -25.98 4.58
C LYS A 259 -4.74 -25.12 4.50
N ILE A 260 -4.63 -23.98 3.86
CA ILE A 260 -5.66 -22.93 3.88
C ILE A 260 -6.03 -22.45 2.48
N LEU A 261 -7.25 -21.92 2.37
CA LEU A 261 -7.78 -21.31 1.15
C LEU A 261 -8.00 -19.81 1.31
N LEU A 262 -7.37 -19.02 0.42
CA LEU A 262 -7.58 -17.58 0.30
C LEU A 262 -8.51 -17.30 -0.90
N ASN A 263 -9.53 -16.46 -0.73
CA ASN A 263 -10.59 -16.29 -1.72
C ASN A 263 -10.14 -15.43 -2.93
N GLY A 264 -9.95 -16.09 -4.08
CA GLY A 264 -9.47 -15.44 -5.31
C GLY A 264 -10.44 -14.40 -5.89
N ARG A 265 -11.74 -14.68 -5.87
CA ARG A 265 -12.77 -13.73 -6.32
C ARG A 265 -12.78 -12.47 -5.45
N LEU A 266 -12.69 -12.64 -4.13
CA LEU A 266 -12.65 -11.53 -3.17
C LEU A 266 -11.44 -10.63 -3.39
N PHE A 267 -10.27 -11.20 -3.72
CA PHE A 267 -9.09 -10.42 -4.11
C PHE A 267 -9.35 -9.60 -5.38
N ASN A 268 -9.92 -10.22 -6.42
CA ASN A 268 -10.24 -9.55 -7.68
C ASN A 268 -11.19 -8.36 -7.49
N GLU A 269 -12.29 -8.56 -6.77
CA GLU A 269 -13.26 -7.50 -6.45
C GLU A 269 -12.62 -6.39 -5.60
N PHE A 270 -11.75 -6.73 -4.64
CA PHE A 270 -11.01 -5.73 -3.87
C PHE A 270 -10.11 -4.86 -4.76
N ILE A 271 -9.37 -5.45 -5.72
CA ILE A 271 -8.56 -4.67 -6.66
C ILE A 271 -9.43 -3.81 -7.59
N LYS A 272 -10.62 -4.28 -8.01
CA LYS A 272 -11.61 -3.44 -8.72
C LYS A 272 -11.99 -2.23 -7.87
N THR A 273 -12.34 -2.41 -6.60
CA THR A 273 -12.75 -1.29 -5.73
C THR A 273 -11.61 -0.30 -5.48
N VAL A 274 -10.38 -0.78 -5.28
CA VAL A 274 -9.18 0.07 -5.17
C VAL A 274 -9.02 0.94 -6.43
N LEU A 275 -9.08 0.35 -7.62
CA LEU A 275 -8.93 1.07 -8.90
C LEU A 275 -10.10 2.01 -9.20
N SER A 276 -11.32 1.65 -8.79
CA SER A 276 -12.51 2.51 -8.90
C SER A 276 -12.39 3.76 -8.02
N LYS A 277 -11.98 3.60 -6.76
CA LYS A 277 -11.81 4.71 -5.79
C LYS A 277 -10.55 5.54 -6.05
N HIS A 278 -9.54 4.97 -6.68
CA HIS A 278 -8.23 5.58 -6.92
C HIS A 278 -7.83 5.57 -8.40
N GLN A 279 -8.68 6.10 -9.26
CA GLN A 279 -8.52 6.08 -10.72
C GLN A 279 -7.15 6.61 -11.20
N GLY A 280 -6.56 7.58 -10.49
CA GLY A 280 -5.24 8.14 -10.79
C GLY A 280 -4.06 7.16 -10.65
N ILE A 281 -4.27 5.96 -10.07
CA ILE A 281 -3.31 4.86 -10.12
C ILE A 281 -2.89 4.55 -11.56
N LYS A 282 -3.86 4.50 -12.49
CA LYS A 282 -3.61 4.13 -13.90
C LYS A 282 -2.61 5.07 -14.60
N ASN A 283 -2.47 6.31 -14.10
CA ASN A 283 -1.57 7.32 -14.65
C ASN A 283 -0.12 7.18 -14.17
N VAL A 284 0.10 6.53 -13.00
CA VAL A 284 1.44 6.38 -12.39
C VAL A 284 1.95 4.94 -12.40
N ASN A 285 1.05 3.97 -12.47
CA ASN A 285 1.36 2.55 -12.64
C ASN A 285 0.27 1.90 -13.53
N PRO A 286 0.47 1.87 -14.86
CA PRO A 286 -0.47 1.25 -15.80
C PRO A 286 -0.44 -0.29 -15.78
N THR A 287 0.55 -0.93 -15.12
CA THR A 287 0.59 -2.39 -14.99
C THR A 287 -0.19 -2.90 -13.77
N PHE A 288 -0.42 -2.04 -12.76
CA PHE A 288 -1.33 -2.35 -11.65
C PHE A 288 -2.79 -2.30 -12.14
N LYS A 289 -3.35 -3.48 -12.42
CA LYS A 289 -4.68 -3.69 -12.98
C LYS A 289 -5.44 -4.76 -12.20
N VAL A 290 -6.74 -4.87 -12.48
CA VAL A 290 -7.57 -5.97 -11.99
C VAL A 290 -7.01 -7.30 -12.51
N PRO A 291 -6.86 -8.35 -11.67
CA PRO A 291 -6.38 -9.66 -12.14
C PRO A 291 -7.20 -10.21 -13.31
N VAL A 292 -8.52 -10.06 -13.25
CA VAL A 292 -9.47 -10.41 -14.32
C VAL A 292 -10.51 -9.32 -14.44
N GLU A 293 -10.51 -8.64 -15.59
CA GLU A 293 -11.59 -7.74 -16.00
C GLU A 293 -12.83 -8.54 -16.39
N ASP A 294 -14.02 -8.04 -16.04
CA ASP A 294 -15.26 -8.64 -16.48
C ASP A 294 -15.37 -8.46 -18.00
N LYS A 295 -15.70 -9.53 -18.73
CA LYS A 295 -15.99 -9.43 -20.15
C LYS A 295 -17.33 -8.73 -20.33
N SER A 296 -17.28 -7.46 -20.73
CA SER A 296 -18.41 -6.69 -21.30
C SER A 296 -18.88 -7.30 -22.60
#